data_AF-A0A8T3RKG4-F1
#
_entry.id   AF-A0A8T3RKG4-F1
#
_cell.length_a   1.000
_cell.length_b   1.000
_cell.length_c   1.000
_cell.angle_alpha   90.00
_cell.angle_beta   90.00
_cell.angle_gamma   90.00
#
_symmetry.space_group_name_H-M   'P 1'
#
loop_
_entity.id
_entity.type
_entity.pdbx_description
1 polymer ?
#
loop_
_entity_poly.entity_id
_entity_poly.type
_entity_poly.pdbx_seq_one_letter_code
_entity_poly.pdbx_strand_id
1 'polypeptide(L)' 'MAERLAQAERSTQALEIDTRVVVDGMDDRVWRAYGTAPSAAFVINQHGLIALTQAWVNPDEIRDVLLELLE' A
#
# COMPACT_ATOMS: atom_id res chain seq x y z
N MET A 1 2.06 19.13 5.91
CA MET A 1 2.10 18.38 4.63
C MET A 1 3.48 18.42 3.99
N ALA A 2 4.09 19.61 3.78
CA ALA A 2 5.41 19.74 3.15
C ALA A 2 6.51 18.86 3.81
N GLU A 3 6.60 18.83 5.13
CA GLU A 3 7.57 18.00 5.86
C GLU A 3 7.36 16.49 5.64
N ARG A 4 6.11 16.02 5.58
CA ARG A 4 5.80 14.60 5.32
C ARG A 4 6.17 14.19 3.90
N LEU A 5 5.91 15.07 2.92
CA LEU A 5 6.31 14.84 1.53
C LEU A 5 7.83 14.78 1.41
N ALA A 6 8.56 15.72 2.02
CA ALA A 6 10.02 15.72 2.04
C ALA A 6 10.59 14.47 2.75
N GLN A 7 9.94 14.02 3.83
CA GLN A 7 10.35 12.78 4.50
C GLN A 7 10.07 11.54 3.63
N ALA A 8 8.91 11.47 3.00
CA ALA A 8 8.56 10.39 2.09
C ALA A 8 9.56 10.30 0.92
N GLU A 9 9.91 11.43 0.30
CA GLU A 9 10.91 11.49 -0.77
C GLU A 9 12.27 10.97 -0.31
N ARG A 10 12.76 11.42 0.85
CA ARG A 10 14.02 10.91 1.43
C ARG A 10 13.98 9.40 1.70
N SER A 11 12.87 8.90 2.23
CA SER A 11 12.70 7.47 2.52
C SER A 11 12.61 6.65 1.24
N THR A 12 11.87 7.11 0.22
CA THR A 12 11.79 6.48 -1.10
C THR A 12 13.16 6.36 -1.74
N GLN A 13 13.97 7.42 -1.72
CA GLN A 13 15.33 7.40 -2.26
C GLN A 13 16.24 6.47 -1.47
N ALA A 14 16.22 6.52 -0.14
CA ALA A 14 17.09 5.74 0.72
C ALA A 14 16.79 4.23 0.69
N LEU A 15 15.54 3.85 0.46
CA LEU A 15 15.08 2.46 0.37
C LEU A 15 14.97 1.95 -1.07
N GLU A 16 15.38 2.76 -2.06
CA GLU A 16 15.33 2.41 -3.48
C GLU A 16 13.94 1.94 -3.95
N ILE A 17 12.88 2.57 -3.43
CA ILE A 17 11.50 2.24 -3.80
C ILE A 17 11.24 2.76 -5.21
N ASP A 18 11.02 1.85 -6.15
CA ASP A 18 10.76 2.13 -7.58
C ASP A 18 9.27 2.20 -7.93
N THR A 19 8.40 1.88 -6.97
CA THR A 19 6.94 1.97 -7.11
C THR A 19 6.40 3.36 -6.75
N ARG A 20 5.20 3.67 -7.23
CA ARG A 20 4.56 4.96 -6.97
C ARG A 20 4.14 5.08 -5.50
N VAL A 21 4.70 6.07 -4.81
CA VAL A 21 4.33 6.41 -3.43
C VAL A 21 3.33 7.56 -3.40
N VAL A 22 2.28 7.43 -2.61
CA VAL A 22 1.31 8.50 -2.30
C VAL A 22 1.25 8.67 -0.80
N VAL A 23 1.34 9.92 -0.32
CA VAL A 23 1.26 10.25 1.10
C VAL A 23 -0.18 10.63 1.44
N ASP A 24 -0.76 9.97 2.44
CA ASP A 24 -2.11 10.29 2.91
C ASP A 24 -2.19 11.71 3.51
N GLY A 25 -3.39 12.27 3.46
CA GLY A 25 -3.74 13.55 4.07
C GLY A 25 -3.45 13.58 5.57
N MET A 26 -3.43 14.78 6.16
CA MET A 26 -3.35 14.93 7.63
C MET A 26 -4.65 14.48 8.32
N ASP A 27 -5.71 14.26 7.55
CA ASP A 27 -6.96 13.69 8.02
C ASP A 27 -6.96 12.15 7.97
N ASP A 28 -5.86 11.51 7.57
CA ASP A 28 -5.70 10.04 7.53
C ASP A 28 -6.90 9.34 6.85
N ARG A 29 -7.44 9.96 5.78
CA ARG A 29 -8.70 9.52 5.17
C ARG A 29 -8.55 8.16 4.49
N VAL A 30 -7.45 7.93 3.80
CA VAL A 30 -7.18 6.65 3.13
C VAL A 30 -6.90 5.57 4.17
N TRP A 31 -6.05 5.88 5.16
CA TRP A 31 -5.71 4.94 6.23
C TRP A 31 -6.95 4.47 7.01
N ARG A 32 -7.88 5.38 7.33
CA ARG A 32 -9.14 5.01 7.99
C ARG A 32 -10.08 4.20 7.09
N ALA A 33 -10.10 4.46 5.79
CA ALA A 33 -10.97 3.74 4.85
C ALA A 33 -10.52 2.30 4.61
N TYR A 34 -9.21 2.04 4.58
CA TYR A 34 -8.66 0.73 4.30
C TYR A 34 -8.50 -0.15 5.55
N GLY A 35 -8.57 0.43 6.76
CA GLY A 35 -8.44 -0.31 8.01
C GLY A 35 -7.13 0.07 8.70
N THR A 36 -7.27 0.55 9.93
CA THR A 36 -6.20 1.19 10.70
C THR A 36 -5.15 0.18 11.15
N ALA A 37 -4.19 -0.14 10.29
CA ALA A 37 -3.07 -1.01 10.60
C ALA A 37 -1.74 -0.39 10.10
N PRO A 38 -0.63 -0.62 10.81
CA PRO A 38 0.65 0.02 10.53
C PRO A 38 1.36 -0.52 9.28
N SER A 39 1.04 -1.74 8.85
CA SER A 39 1.67 -2.43 7.73
C SER A 39 0.62 -3.21 6.94
N ALA A 40 -0.50 -2.57 6.63
CA ALA A 40 -1.59 -3.21 5.92
C ALA A 40 -1.26 -3.36 4.42
N ALA A 41 -1.75 -4.44 3.79
CA ALA A 41 -1.70 -4.63 2.36
C ALA A 41 -3.06 -5.05 1.80
N PHE A 42 -3.32 -4.60 0.57
CA PHE A 42 -4.55 -4.87 -0.17
C PHE A 42 -4.18 -5.23 -1.59
N VAL A 43 -4.81 -6.28 -2.13
CA VAL A 43 -4.77 -6.58 -3.57
C VAL A 43 -6.14 -6.23 -4.13
N ILE A 44 -6.16 -5.36 -5.14
CA ILE A 44 -7.37 -4.92 -5.83
C ILE A 44 -7.28 -5.44 -7.27
N ASN A 45 -8.29 -6.18 -7.71
CA ASN A 45 -8.32 -6.73 -9.06
C ASN A 45 -8.71 -5.67 -10.12
N GLN A 46 -8.65 -6.05 -11.39
CA GLN A 46 -8.99 -5.16 -12.52
C GLN A 46 -10.45 -4.63 -12.52
N HIS A 47 -11.34 -5.25 -11.74
CA HIS A 47 -12.73 -4.80 -11.58
C HIS A 47 -12.92 -3.86 -10.38
N GLY A 48 -11.83 -3.49 -9.69
CA GLY A 48 -11.88 -2.65 -8.51
C GLY A 48 -12.37 -3.37 -7.24
N LEU A 49 -12.39 -4.71 -7.24
CA LEU A 49 -12.77 -5.51 -6.09
C LEU A 49 -11.53 -5.91 -5.28
N ILE A 50 -11.66 -5.93 -3.97
CA ILE A 50 -10.60 -6.40 -3.07
C ILE A 50 -10.53 -7.94 -3.16
N ALA A 51 -9.39 -8.45 -3.60
CA ALA A 51 -9.09 -9.87 -3.66
C ALA A 51 -8.36 -10.37 -2.40
N LEU A 52 -7.60 -9.50 -1.72
CA LEU A 52 -6.89 -9.83 -0.48
C LEU A 52 -6.83 -8.62 0.46
N THR A 53 -6.98 -8.87 1.76
CA THR A 53 -6.75 -7.90 2.83
C THR A 53 -5.81 -8.48 3.87
N GLN A 54 -4.76 -7.74 4.23
CA GLN A 54 -3.82 -8.13 5.28
C GLN A 54 -3.66 -6.98 6.27
N ALA A 55 -3.80 -7.27 7.56
CA ALA A 55 -3.47 -6.32 8.63
C ALA A 55 -1.95 -6.17 8.84
N TRP A 56 -1.19 -7.17 8.39
CA TRP A 56 0.26 -7.15 8.37
C TRP A 56 0.75 -7.83 7.09
N VAL A 57 1.61 -7.16 6.32
CA VAL A 57 2.07 -7.64 5.02
C VAL A 57 2.71 -9.03 5.12
N ASN A 58 2.21 -9.95 4.29
CA ASN A 58 2.86 -11.23 3.97
C ASN A 58 3.07 -11.31 2.44
N PRO A 59 4.32 -11.13 1.96
CA PRO A 59 4.62 -11.08 0.53
C PRO A 59 4.33 -12.36 -0.25
N ASP A 60 4.41 -13.53 0.40
CA ASP A 60 4.22 -14.82 -0.28
C ASP A 60 2.75 -15.01 -0.66
N GLU A 61 1.84 -14.73 0.28
CA GLU A 61 0.40 -14.78 0.02
C GLU A 61 -0.05 -13.74 -1.01
N ILE A 62 0.54 -12.53 -0.99
CA ILE A 62 0.29 -11.52 -2.03
C ILE A 62 0.68 -12.06 -3.41
N ARG A 63 1.84 -12.73 -3.52
CA ARG A 63 2.30 -13.30 -4.79
C ARG A 63 1.34 -14.36 -5.30
N ASP A 64 0.90 -15.27 -4.44
CA ASP A 64 -0.01 -16.34 -4.82
C ASP A 64 -1.33 -15.77 -5.37
N VAL A 65 -1.94 -14.80 -4.66
CA VAL A 65 -3.16 -14.13 -5.13
C VAL A 65 -2.94 -13.37 -6.44
N LEU A 66 -1.78 -12.71 -6.61
CA LEU A 66 -1.48 -12.00 -7.85
C LEU A 66 -1.34 -12.96 -9.04
N LEU A 67 -0.76 -14.15 -8.84
CA LEU A 67 -0.67 -15.17 -9.89
C LEU A 67 -2.06 -15.69 -10.26
N GLU A 68 -2.92 -15.97 -9.28
CA GLU A 68 -4.31 -16.40 -9.52
C GLU A 68 -5.14 -15.36 -10.29
N LEU A 69 -4.85 -14.07 -10.14
CA LEU A 69 -5.56 -12.99 -10.84
C LEU A 69 -5.06 -12.74 -12.28
N LEU A 70 -3.90 -13.28 -12.64
CA LEU A 70 -3.31 -13.14 -13.97
C LEU A 70 -3.62 -14.32 -14.91
N GLU A 71 -4.10 -15.44 -14.36
CA GLU A 71 -4.66 -16.58 -15.11
C GLU A 71 -6.04 -16.28 -15.69
#